data_AF-A0A5C5YXY5-F1
#
_entry.id   AF-A0A5C5YXY5-F1
#
_cell.length_a   1.000
_cell.length_b   1.000
_cell.length_c   1.000
_cell.angle_alpha   90.00
_cell.angle_beta   90.00
_cell.angle_gamma   90.00
#
_symmetry.space_group_name_H-M   'P 1'
#
loop_
_entity.id
_entity.type
_entity.pdbx_description
1 polymer ?
#
loop_
_entity_poly.entity_id
_entity_poly.type
_entity_poly.pdbx_seq_one_letter_code
_entity_poly.pdbx_strand_id
1 'polypeptide(L)'
;MPHTTARFRRTALLVASVFVALLIYLGYYIFGPGGAISFGAFFGLAAFLAASLVCRWDTAAKRDRLISVCAVMLAVSGGLYVAYVDYGWGFHLTRQKMRDANKLQTQFDADTRFRRISISYVDPARQKGEWLTVSGRVRSDADLATLHKLIDDDDKWFVKWDVAIVDARTGG
;
A
#
# COMPACT_ATOMS: atom_id res chain seq x y z
N MET A 1 27.14 -13.23 36.69
CA MET A 1 26.45 -11.92 36.70
C MET A 1 25.12 -12.04 35.96
N PRO A 2 23.97 -12.18 36.66
CA PRO A 2 22.67 -12.49 36.03
C PRO A 2 21.80 -11.27 35.68
N HIS A 3 22.16 -10.04 36.05
CA HIS A 3 21.33 -8.84 35.81
C HIS A 3 21.51 -8.20 34.41
N THR A 4 22.60 -8.50 33.71
CA THR A 4 22.89 -7.97 32.37
C THR A 4 22.05 -8.66 31.28
N THR A 5 21.72 -9.94 31.44
CA THR A 5 20.94 -10.71 30.47
C THR A 5 19.46 -10.33 30.40
N ALA A 6 18.81 -10.02 31.53
CA ALA A 6 17.39 -9.67 31.54
C ALA A 6 17.11 -8.29 30.93
N ARG A 7 17.96 -7.28 31.23
CA ARG A 7 17.86 -5.94 30.62
C ARG A 7 18.11 -6.02 29.12
N PHE A 8 19.17 -6.72 28.70
CA PHE A 8 19.48 -6.94 27.28
C PHE A 8 18.33 -7.62 26.53
N ARG A 9 17.73 -8.68 27.10
CA ARG A 9 16.57 -9.37 26.49
C ARG A 9 15.39 -8.42 26.28
N ARG A 10 15.08 -7.56 27.27
CA ARG A 10 13.99 -6.57 27.14
C ARG A 10 14.29 -5.53 26.07
N THR A 11 15.52 -5.01 26.02
CA THR A 11 15.92 -4.03 25.01
C THR A 11 15.88 -4.64 23.61
N ALA A 12 16.36 -5.87 23.44
CA ALA A 12 16.32 -6.59 22.17
C ALA A 12 14.88 -6.84 21.68
N LEU A 13 13.97 -7.21 22.59
CA LEU A 13 12.54 -7.39 22.27
C LEU A 13 11.89 -6.07 21.85
N LEU A 14 12.16 -4.97 22.58
CA LEU A 14 11.66 -3.64 22.24
C LEU A 14 12.13 -3.20 20.84
N VAL A 15 13.42 -3.34 20.55
CA VAL A 15 13.99 -3.02 19.24
C VAL A 15 13.35 -3.87 18.14
N ALA A 16 13.18 -5.17 18.37
CA ALA A 16 12.53 -6.07 17.41
C ALA A 16 11.06 -5.67 17.16
N SER A 17 10.30 -5.33 18.20
CA SER A 17 8.91 -4.88 18.07
C SER A 17 8.81 -3.58 17.28
N VAL A 18 9.67 -2.60 17.56
CA VAL A 18 9.71 -1.33 16.80
C VAL A 18 10.07 -1.59 15.35
N PHE A 19 11.05 -2.47 15.09
CA PHE A 19 11.45 -2.82 13.72
C PHE A 19 10.32 -3.50 12.95
N VAL A 20 9.57 -4.42 13.57
CA VAL A 20 8.38 -5.04 12.95
C VAL A 20 7.31 -4.00 12.66
N ALA A 21 7.05 -3.07 13.58
CA ALA A 21 6.09 -2.00 13.35
C ALA A 21 6.48 -1.11 12.15
N LEU A 22 7.77 -0.78 12.02
CA LEU A 22 8.29 -0.04 10.86
C LEU A 22 8.11 -0.83 9.55
N LEU A 23 8.33 -2.14 9.56
CA LEU A 23 8.12 -2.99 8.38
C LEU A 23 6.64 -3.11 8.00
N ILE A 24 5.73 -3.20 8.97
CA ILE A 24 4.28 -3.18 8.74
C ILE A 24 3.87 -1.84 8.13
N TYR A 25 4.38 -0.73 8.68
CA TYR A 25 4.13 0.60 8.14
C TYR A 25 4.67 0.75 6.72
N LEU A 26 5.88 0.27 6.45
CA LEU A 26 6.46 0.25 5.13
C LEU A 26 5.61 -0.58 4.15
N GLY A 27 5.16 -1.75 4.60
CA GLY A 27 4.23 -2.60 3.84
C GLY A 27 2.92 -1.90 3.52
N TYR A 28 2.35 -1.18 4.48
CA TYR A 28 1.17 -0.33 4.28
C TYR A 28 1.41 0.81 3.29
N TYR A 29 2.55 1.48 3.42
CA TYR A 29 2.91 2.61 2.59
C TYR A 29 3.05 2.18 1.13
N ILE A 30 3.87 1.15 0.87
CA ILE A 30 4.19 0.69 -0.49
C ILE A 30 3.01 -0.07 -1.11
N PHE A 31 2.45 -1.05 -0.41
CA PHE A 31 1.51 -2.02 -0.99
C PHE A 31 0.05 -1.85 -0.51
N GLY A 32 -0.20 -0.91 0.39
CA GLY A 32 -1.52 -0.68 0.99
C GLY A 32 -1.87 -1.68 2.10
N PRO A 33 -3.15 -1.76 2.48
CA PRO A 33 -3.62 -2.62 3.59
C PRO A 33 -3.22 -4.09 3.43
N GLY A 34 -3.25 -4.61 2.20
CA GLY A 34 -2.85 -5.99 1.90
C GLY A 34 -1.39 -6.28 2.23
N GLY A 35 -0.47 -5.37 1.89
CA GLY A 35 0.94 -5.57 2.24
C GLY A 35 1.24 -5.35 3.71
N ALA A 36 0.48 -4.51 4.41
CA ALA A 36 0.56 -4.40 5.87
C ALA A 36 0.27 -5.74 6.55
N ILE A 37 -0.74 -6.47 6.06
CA ILE A 37 -1.11 -7.81 6.54
C ILE A 37 0.00 -8.81 6.23
N SER A 38 0.50 -8.86 5.00
CA SER A 38 1.57 -9.78 4.60
C SER A 38 2.85 -9.54 5.40
N PHE A 39 3.32 -8.28 5.47
CA PHE A 39 4.52 -7.91 6.23
C PHE A 39 4.32 -8.20 7.72
N GLY A 40 3.15 -7.90 8.28
CA GLY A 40 2.83 -8.22 9.66
C GLY A 40 2.85 -9.72 9.96
N ALA A 41 2.29 -10.55 9.07
CA ALA A 41 2.28 -11.99 9.23
C ALA A 41 3.70 -12.59 9.19
N PHE A 42 4.50 -12.26 8.17
CA PHE A 42 5.83 -12.85 8.00
C PHE A 42 6.86 -12.30 9.00
N PHE A 43 6.97 -10.97 9.13
CA PHE A 43 7.95 -10.36 10.04
C PHE A 43 7.53 -10.44 11.50
N GLY A 44 6.22 -10.39 11.79
CA GLY A 44 5.70 -10.62 13.13
C GLY A 44 5.94 -12.05 13.61
N LEU A 45 5.70 -13.05 12.75
CA LEU A 45 6.02 -14.45 13.05
C LEU A 45 7.52 -14.65 13.25
N ALA A 46 8.36 -14.06 12.39
CA ALA A 46 9.83 -14.13 12.52
C ALA A 46 10.30 -13.54 13.86
N ALA A 47 9.79 -12.37 14.25
CA ALA A 47 10.14 -11.73 15.52
C ALA A 47 9.63 -12.51 16.73
N PHE A 48 8.42 -13.10 16.67
CA PHE A 48 7.91 -13.97 17.72
C PHE A 48 8.76 -15.23 17.90
N LEU A 49 9.13 -15.88 16.78
CA LEU A 49 10.00 -17.06 16.81
C LEU A 49 11.38 -16.70 17.36
N ALA A 50 11.98 -15.58 16.92
CA ALA A 50 13.25 -15.09 17.44
C ALA A 50 13.18 -14.76 18.94
N ALA A 51 12.09 -14.14 19.41
CA ALA A 51 11.86 -13.86 20.82
C ALA A 51 11.76 -15.15 21.66
N SER A 52 11.01 -16.15 21.18
CA SER A 52 10.86 -17.44 21.86
C SER A 52 12.20 -18.17 21.96
N LEU A 53 13.00 -18.10 20.91
CA LEU A 53 14.35 -18.65 20.81
C LEU A 53 15.28 -17.97 21.84
N VAL A 54 15.30 -16.65 21.92
CA VAL A 54 16.14 -15.89 22.87
C VAL A 54 15.77 -16.20 24.32
N CYS A 55 14.48 -16.36 24.62
CA CYS A 55 14.01 -16.70 25.96
C CYS A 55 14.37 -18.14 26.38
N ARG A 56 14.40 -19.08 25.43
CA ARG A 56 14.67 -20.51 25.67
C ARG A 56 16.08 -20.94 25.27
N TRP A 57 16.94 -20.00 24.86
CA TRP A 57 18.25 -20.32 24.28
C TRP A 57 19.10 -21.17 25.20
N ASP A 58 19.10 -20.90 26.51
CA ASP A 58 19.94 -21.61 27.47
C ASP A 58 19.41 -23.01 27.81
N THR A 59 18.10 -23.23 27.68
CA THR A 59 17.42 -24.49 28.06
C THR A 59 17.05 -25.39 26.87
N ALA A 60 17.04 -24.86 25.64
CA ALA A 60 16.68 -25.61 24.45
C ALA A 60 17.82 -26.53 23.99
N ALA A 61 17.49 -27.73 23.51
CA ALA A 61 18.44 -28.63 22.87
C ALA A 61 19.00 -27.99 21.59
N LYS A 62 20.23 -28.37 21.18
CA LYS A 62 20.86 -27.86 19.94
C LYS A 62 19.95 -28.01 18.71
N ARG A 63 19.22 -29.13 18.62
CA ARG A 63 18.28 -29.41 17.50
C ARG A 63 17.14 -28.40 17.46
N ASP A 64 16.55 -28.08 18.61
CA ASP A 64 15.43 -27.14 18.70
C ASP A 64 15.87 -25.71 18.35
N ARG A 65 17.08 -25.31 18.78
CA ARG A 65 17.68 -24.03 18.38
C ARG A 65 17.84 -23.94 16.87
N LEU A 66 18.34 -25.02 16.23
CA LEU A 66 18.53 -25.08 14.79
C LEU A 66 17.18 -24.96 14.04
N ILE A 67 16.15 -25.69 14.48
CA ILE A 67 14.81 -25.65 13.88
C ILE A 67 14.22 -24.24 13.98
N SER A 68 14.31 -23.60 15.15
CA SER A 68 13.81 -22.25 15.33
C SER A 68 14.56 -21.21 14.51
N VAL A 69 15.88 -21.33 14.34
CA VAL A 69 16.66 -20.46 13.42
C VAL A 69 16.20 -20.67 11.98
N CYS A 70 16.03 -21.92 11.53
CA CYS A 70 15.49 -22.20 10.20
C CYS A 70 14.08 -21.64 10.01
N ALA A 71 13.22 -21.73 11.02
CA ALA A 71 11.87 -21.17 10.97
C ALA A 71 11.86 -19.64 10.86
N VAL A 72 12.76 -18.94 11.57
CA VAL A 72 12.95 -17.49 11.43
C VAL A 72 13.42 -17.14 10.02
N MET A 73 14.44 -17.86 9.49
CA MET A 73 14.96 -17.64 8.14
C MET A 73 13.87 -17.83 7.08
N LEU A 74 13.04 -18.88 7.21
CA LEU A 74 11.92 -19.15 6.30
C LEU A 74 10.87 -18.04 6.34
N ALA A 75 10.51 -17.56 7.52
CA ALA A 75 9.55 -16.46 7.68
C ALA A 75 10.06 -15.15 7.04
N VAL A 76 11.33 -14.80 7.26
CA VAL A 76 11.96 -13.62 6.64
C VAL A 76 12.03 -13.76 5.12
N SER A 77 12.44 -14.93 4.63
CA SER A 77 12.53 -15.21 3.19
C SER A 77 11.15 -15.15 2.52
N GLY A 78 10.10 -15.66 3.19
CA GLY A 78 8.72 -15.56 2.73
C GLY A 78 8.23 -14.12 2.59
N GLY A 79 8.51 -13.28 3.60
CA GLY A 79 8.18 -11.85 3.55
C GLY A 79 8.90 -11.12 2.40
N LEU A 80 10.18 -11.40 2.19
CA LEU A 80 10.95 -10.85 1.07
C LEU A 80 10.45 -11.34 -0.30
N TYR A 81 10.09 -12.61 -0.42
CA TYR A 81 9.56 -13.18 -1.65
C TYR A 81 8.21 -12.55 -2.03
N VAL A 82 7.30 -12.39 -1.06
CA VAL A 82 6.02 -11.70 -1.30
C VAL A 82 6.25 -10.25 -1.74
N ALA A 83 7.17 -9.55 -1.09
CA ALA A 83 7.56 -8.20 -1.49
C ALA A 83 8.13 -8.17 -2.92
N TYR A 84 8.98 -9.14 -3.27
CA TYR A 84 9.57 -9.26 -4.61
C TYR A 84 8.52 -9.56 -5.69
N VAL A 85 7.58 -10.47 -5.43
CA VAL A 85 6.50 -10.80 -6.37
C VAL A 85 5.57 -9.61 -6.56
N ASP A 86 5.14 -8.95 -5.48
CA ASP A 86 4.30 -7.75 -5.55
C ASP A 86 5.03 -6.56 -6.24
N TYR A 87 6.37 -6.48 -6.10
CA TYR A 87 7.18 -5.53 -6.85
C TYR A 87 7.28 -5.90 -8.34
N GLY A 88 7.64 -7.15 -8.63
CA GLY A 88 7.85 -7.62 -10.00
C GLY A 88 6.58 -7.61 -10.86
N TRP A 89 5.41 -7.71 -10.23
CA TRP A 89 4.12 -7.70 -10.92
C TRP A 89 3.49 -6.29 -11.00
N GLY A 90 4.14 -5.26 -10.44
CA GLY A 90 3.66 -3.89 -10.54
C GLY A 90 2.39 -3.56 -9.75
N PHE A 91 1.84 -4.49 -8.97
CA PHE A 91 0.61 -4.25 -8.18
C PHE A 91 0.71 -3.08 -7.21
N HIS A 92 1.92 -2.78 -6.72
CA HIS A 92 2.18 -1.62 -5.88
C HIS A 92 1.98 -0.29 -6.64
N LEU A 93 2.39 -0.22 -7.91
CA LEU A 93 2.13 0.93 -8.79
C LEU A 93 0.63 1.09 -9.04
N THR A 94 -0.06 0.00 -9.39
CA THR A 94 -1.52 -0.03 -9.59
C THR A 94 -2.27 0.48 -8.35
N ARG A 95 -1.89 0.01 -7.14
CA ARG A 95 -2.55 0.41 -5.88
C ARG A 95 -2.19 1.83 -5.43
N GLN A 96 -0.97 2.29 -5.69
CA GLN A 96 -0.60 3.69 -5.44
C GLN A 96 -1.40 4.62 -6.35
N LYS A 97 -1.53 4.26 -7.63
CA LYS A 97 -2.30 5.02 -8.62
C LYS A 97 -3.80 5.01 -8.33
N MET A 98 -4.37 3.92 -7.84
CA MET A 98 -5.74 3.92 -7.29
C MET A 98 -5.90 4.89 -6.10
N ARG A 99 -4.90 4.97 -5.20
CA ARG A 99 -4.94 5.93 -4.09
C ARG A 99 -4.87 7.38 -4.59
N ASP A 100 -4.05 7.65 -5.59
CA ASP A 100 -3.94 8.99 -6.18
C ASP A 100 -5.23 9.37 -6.93
N ALA A 101 -5.84 8.45 -7.69
CA ALA A 101 -7.15 8.64 -8.30
C ALA A 101 -8.25 8.91 -7.26
N ASN A 102 -8.26 8.19 -6.13
CA ASN A 102 -9.22 8.43 -5.04
C ASN A 102 -9.01 9.79 -4.35
N LYS A 103 -7.75 10.26 -4.21
CA LYS A 103 -7.47 11.61 -3.72
C LYS A 103 -8.00 12.68 -4.67
N LEU A 104 -7.77 12.50 -5.97
CA LEU A 104 -8.33 13.37 -7.01
C LEU A 104 -9.85 13.40 -6.94
N GLN A 105 -10.51 12.24 -6.85
CA GLN A 105 -11.96 12.17 -6.66
C GLN A 105 -12.43 12.96 -5.43
N THR A 106 -11.73 12.82 -4.30
CA THR A 106 -12.06 13.54 -3.06
C THR A 106 -11.91 15.06 -3.23
N GLN A 107 -10.93 15.52 -4.01
CA GLN A 107 -10.74 16.94 -4.34
C GLN A 107 -11.88 17.44 -5.25
N PHE A 108 -12.32 16.66 -6.23
CA PHE A 108 -13.44 17.02 -7.10
C PHE A 108 -14.79 16.99 -6.39
N ASP A 109 -15.01 16.05 -5.47
CA ASP A 109 -16.22 15.98 -4.64
C ASP A 109 -16.35 17.19 -3.70
N ALA A 110 -15.23 17.79 -3.30
CA ALA A 110 -15.20 19.02 -2.49
C ALA A 110 -15.61 20.27 -3.30
N ASP A 111 -15.49 20.24 -4.63
CA ASP A 111 -15.94 21.32 -5.51
C ASP A 111 -17.36 21.05 -6.03
N THR A 112 -18.30 21.93 -5.69
CA THR A 112 -19.71 21.78 -6.09
C THR A 112 -19.94 21.78 -7.60
N ARG A 113 -18.98 22.27 -8.39
CA ARG A 113 -19.00 22.26 -9.86
C ARG A 113 -18.77 20.88 -10.46
N PHE A 114 -18.01 20.02 -9.76
CA PHE A 114 -17.54 18.73 -10.27
C PHE A 114 -18.18 17.52 -9.57
N ARG A 115 -19.17 17.76 -8.70
CA ARG A 115 -19.88 16.72 -7.91
C ARG A 115 -20.56 15.60 -8.72
N ARG A 116 -20.70 15.75 -10.04
CA ARG A 116 -21.27 14.73 -10.95
C ARG A 116 -20.20 14.06 -11.82
N ILE A 117 -18.94 14.21 -11.47
CA ILE A 117 -17.80 13.60 -12.13
C ILE A 117 -17.32 12.44 -11.27
N SER A 118 -17.13 11.30 -11.93
CA SER A 118 -16.55 10.10 -11.38
C SER A 118 -15.22 9.86 -12.07
N ILE A 119 -14.17 9.79 -11.28
CA ILE A 119 -12.83 9.44 -11.71
C ILE A 119 -12.57 8.02 -11.23
N SER A 120 -12.34 7.15 -12.20
CA SER A 120 -12.01 5.75 -11.94
C SER A 120 -10.70 5.41 -12.61
N TYR A 121 -9.81 4.79 -11.85
CA TYR A 121 -8.61 4.19 -12.39
C TYR A 121 -8.98 2.86 -13.03
N VAL A 122 -8.59 2.66 -14.30
CA VAL A 122 -8.76 1.41 -15.02
C VAL A 122 -7.35 0.86 -15.28
N ASP A 123 -7.08 -0.36 -14.82
CA ASP A 123 -5.88 -1.11 -15.18
C ASP A 123 -6.26 -2.07 -16.33
N PRO A 124 -6.20 -1.65 -17.60
CA PRO A 124 -6.42 -2.56 -18.70
C PRO A 124 -5.27 -3.56 -18.71
N ALA A 125 -5.53 -4.80 -18.33
CA ALA A 125 -4.59 -5.92 -18.24
C ALA A 125 -3.71 -6.21 -19.49
N ARG A 126 -3.83 -5.41 -20.56
CA ARG A 126 -3.14 -5.56 -21.85
C ARG A 126 -2.69 -4.26 -22.52
N GLN A 127 -2.83 -3.07 -21.92
CA GLN A 127 -2.33 -1.82 -22.52
C GLN A 127 -1.21 -1.22 -21.66
N LYS A 128 -0.05 -0.93 -22.28
CA LYS A 128 1.03 -0.19 -21.63
C LYS A 128 0.60 1.27 -21.48
N GLY A 129 0.40 1.72 -20.24
CA GLY A 129 0.06 3.11 -19.91
C GLY A 129 -0.82 3.19 -18.66
N GLU A 130 -0.74 4.28 -17.91
CA GLU A 130 -1.55 4.52 -16.71
C GLU A 130 -2.86 5.20 -17.11
N TRP A 131 -3.99 4.49 -17.10
CA TRP A 131 -5.26 5.01 -17.62
C TRP A 131 -6.18 5.57 -16.53
N LEU A 132 -6.52 6.85 -16.64
CA LEU A 132 -7.53 7.51 -15.82
C LEU A 132 -8.81 7.64 -16.65
N THR A 133 -9.93 7.03 -16.21
CA THR A 133 -11.22 7.24 -16.86
C THR A 133 -12.00 8.29 -16.09
N VAL A 134 -12.25 9.42 -16.73
CA VAL A 134 -13.04 10.53 -16.19
C VAL A 134 -14.40 10.49 -16.86
N SER A 135 -15.45 10.17 -16.12
CA SER A 135 -16.82 10.11 -16.64
C SER A 135 -17.75 10.99 -15.83
N GLY A 136 -18.77 11.57 -16.47
CA GLY A 136 -19.73 12.38 -15.73
C GLY A 136 -20.40 13.49 -16.51
N ARG A 137 -20.96 14.45 -15.76
CA ARG A 137 -21.69 15.58 -16.34
C ARG A 137 -21.18 16.91 -15.81
N VAL A 138 -20.95 17.84 -16.72
CA VAL A 138 -20.47 19.20 -16.43
C VAL A 138 -21.50 20.22 -16.93
N ARG A 139 -21.60 21.37 -16.26
CA ARG A 139 -22.64 22.38 -16.51
C ARG A 139 -22.31 23.33 -17.67
N SER A 140 -21.04 23.50 -18.00
CA SER A 140 -20.58 24.47 -18.99
C SER A 140 -19.24 24.07 -19.63
N ASP A 141 -18.95 24.64 -20.80
CA ASP A 141 -17.65 24.49 -21.48
C ASP A 141 -16.49 25.07 -20.65
N ALA A 142 -16.74 26.12 -19.86
CA ALA A 142 -15.75 26.72 -18.98
C ALA A 142 -15.35 25.79 -17.82
N ASP A 143 -16.33 25.05 -17.26
CA ASP A 143 -16.08 24.04 -16.24
C ASP A 143 -15.34 22.83 -16.85
N LEU A 144 -15.65 22.46 -18.10
CA LEU A 144 -14.93 21.40 -18.81
C LEU A 144 -13.46 21.80 -19.06
N ALA A 145 -13.19 23.02 -19.52
CA ALA A 145 -11.83 23.52 -19.69
C ALA A 145 -11.05 23.59 -18.36
N THR A 146 -11.73 23.91 -17.26
CA THR A 146 -11.13 23.90 -15.91
C THR A 146 -10.80 22.49 -15.46
N LEU A 147 -11.68 21.52 -15.74
CA LEU A 147 -11.47 20.10 -15.46
C LEU A 147 -10.28 19.53 -16.25
N HIS A 148 -10.20 19.84 -17.54
CA HIS A 148 -9.05 19.49 -18.38
C HIS A 148 -7.76 20.07 -17.78
N LYS A 149 -7.74 21.36 -17.44
CA LYS A 149 -6.56 21.99 -16.86
C LYS A 149 -6.13 21.34 -15.53
N LEU A 150 -7.07 20.97 -14.67
CA LEU A 150 -6.77 20.32 -13.39
C LEU A 150 -6.19 18.91 -13.53
N ILE A 151 -6.52 18.20 -14.61
CA ILE A 151 -6.10 16.81 -14.84
C ILE A 151 -4.85 16.77 -15.74
N ASP A 152 -4.77 17.65 -16.74
CA ASP A 152 -3.65 17.73 -17.69
C ASP A 152 -2.39 18.35 -17.05
N ASP A 153 -2.49 19.24 -16.05
CA ASP A 153 -1.31 19.79 -15.33
C ASP A 153 -0.52 18.72 -14.55
N ASP A 154 -1.12 17.55 -14.25
CA ASP A 154 -0.47 16.50 -13.47
C ASP A 154 0.37 15.54 -14.35
N ASP A 155 0.39 15.71 -15.69
CA ASP A 155 1.28 15.11 -16.73
C ASP A 155 1.55 13.59 -16.67
N LYS A 156 0.89 12.87 -15.75
CA LYS A 156 1.18 11.48 -15.38
C LYS A 156 0.17 10.47 -15.91
N TRP A 157 -0.95 10.94 -16.45
CA TRP A 157 -2.12 10.09 -16.73
C TRP A 157 -2.43 10.05 -18.23
N PHE A 158 -2.65 8.85 -18.78
CA PHE A 158 -3.34 8.68 -20.05
C PHE A 158 -4.84 8.75 -19.77
N VAL A 159 -5.49 9.86 -20.11
CA VAL A 159 -6.88 10.12 -19.70
C VAL A 159 -7.85 9.69 -20.79
N LYS A 160 -8.82 8.86 -20.42
CA LYS A 160 -10.01 8.57 -21.22
C LYS A 160 -11.16 9.45 -20.73
N TRP A 161 -11.58 10.38 -21.60
CA TRP A 161 -12.66 11.32 -21.31
C TRP A 161 -14.00 10.76 -21.79
N ASP A 162 -14.96 10.65 -20.87
CA ASP A 162 -16.36 10.29 -21.14
C ASP A 162 -17.29 11.26 -20.39
N VAL A 163 -17.13 12.55 -20.71
CA VAL A 163 -17.79 13.66 -20.01
C VAL A 163 -18.80 14.32 -20.94
N ALA A 164 -20.06 14.40 -20.49
CA ALA A 164 -21.13 15.08 -21.21
C ALA A 164 -21.39 16.46 -20.63
N ILE A 165 -21.54 17.46 -21.49
CA ILE A 165 -22.02 18.79 -21.08
C ILE A 165 -23.55 18.73 -21.03
N VAL A 166 -24.11 18.93 -19.84
CA VAL A 166 -25.55 19.00 -19.64
C VAL A 166 -25.89 20.41 -19.20
N ASP A 167 -26.36 21.19 -20.16
CA ASP A 167 -26.81 22.56 -19.91
C ASP A 167 -27.95 22.53 -18.89
N ALA A 168 -27.86 23.37 -17.85
CA ALA A 168 -28.86 23.43 -16.79
C ALA A 168 -30.24 23.89 -17.31
N ARG A 169 -30.32 24.35 -18.57
CA ARG A 169 -31.55 24.80 -19.25
C ARG A 169 -32.34 23.68 -19.93
N THR A 170 -31.79 22.50 -20.14
CA THR A 170 -32.45 21.39 -20.88
C THR A 170 -32.63 20.11 -20.05
N GLY A 171 -32.51 20.18 -18.72
CA GLY A 171 -32.74 19.03 -17.83
C GLY A 171 -34.22 18.73 -17.58
N GLY A 172 -34.82 17.94 -18.48
CA GLY A 172 -35.95 17.05 -18.17
C GLY A 172 -35.47 15.68 -17.70
#